data_AF-A0A7E4W796-F1
#
_entry.id   AF-A0A7E4W796-F1
#
_cell.length_a   1.000
_cell.length_b   1.000
_cell.length_c   1.000
_cell.angle_alpha   90.00
_cell.angle_beta   90.00
_cell.angle_gamma   90.00
#
_symmetry.space_group_name_H-M   'P 1'
#
loop_
_entity.id
_entity.type
_entity.pdbx_description
1 polymer ?
#
loop_
_entity_poly.entity_id
_entity_poly.type
_entity_poly.pdbx_seq_one_letter_code
_entity_poly.pdbx_strand_id
1 'polypeptide(L)'
;MKSTGSFNDVTEVDTFPKSFAWDWPFCDDGIARGMYTEEKFFVCLPFHGGTGEKSGTTRKFEKISESNFSWTIGLSNSSNEFSGASFWRMEIETLRSLNMLALIVSRDISYEGPKRLKRVRKVYRLPQMYDITTLRSTSYDWAIVIEALRRRDVRTNKPIALKRADTLA
;
A
#
# COMPACT_ATOMS: atom_id res chain seq x y z
N MET A 1 52.00 15.29 -18.30
CA MET A 1 52.15 15.78 -16.91
C MET A 1 50.85 16.44 -16.50
N LYS A 2 50.31 16.08 -15.31
CA LYS A 2 49.07 16.54 -14.63
C LYS A 2 47.74 16.02 -15.25
N SER A 3 47.17 14.90 -14.80
CA SER A 3 46.59 14.50 -13.49
C SER A 3 45.11 14.90 -13.31
N THR A 4 44.26 13.89 -13.45
CA THR A 4 43.16 13.50 -12.54
C THR A 4 42.18 14.58 -12.05
N GLY A 5 40.96 14.51 -12.56
CA GLY A 5 39.76 14.79 -11.79
C GLY A 5 38.90 13.54 -11.77
N SER A 6 39.15 12.64 -10.81
CA SER A 6 38.22 11.57 -10.45
C SER A 6 36.98 12.27 -9.88
N PHE A 7 35.90 12.35 -10.66
CA PHE A 7 34.59 12.68 -10.12
C PHE A 7 34.21 11.52 -9.20
N ASN A 8 34.47 11.70 -7.91
CA ASN A 8 33.92 10.83 -6.88
C ASN A 8 32.40 11.03 -6.94
N ASP A 9 31.75 10.13 -7.68
CA ASP A 9 30.33 9.85 -7.56
C ASP A 9 30.14 9.39 -6.11
N VAL A 10 29.82 10.34 -5.23
CA VAL A 10 29.50 10.05 -3.84
C VAL A 10 28.17 9.31 -3.89
N THR A 11 28.24 8.00 -4.02
CA THR A 11 27.11 7.11 -3.78
C THR A 11 26.78 7.26 -2.30
N GLU A 12 25.90 8.22 -2.01
CA GLU A 12 25.29 8.42 -0.71
C GLU A 12 24.72 7.07 -0.28
N VAL A 13 25.27 6.50 0.79
CA VAL A 13 24.89 5.17 1.26
C VAL A 13 23.43 5.23 1.65
N ASP A 14 22.58 4.44 0.98
CA ASP A 14 21.17 4.34 1.32
C ASP A 14 20.99 4.01 2.80
N THR A 15 20.68 5.01 3.61
CA THR A 15 20.46 4.78 5.04
C THR A 15 19.06 4.24 5.22
N PHE A 16 18.95 2.96 5.57
CA PHE A 16 17.69 2.32 5.93
C PHE A 16 17.59 2.14 7.45
N PRO A 17 16.37 2.06 8.02
CA PRO A 17 15.07 2.22 7.36
C PRO A 17 14.70 3.68 7.07
N LYS A 18 13.86 3.92 6.05
CA LYS A 18 13.26 5.25 5.78
C LYS A 18 11.74 5.15 5.90
N SER A 19 11.13 5.98 6.74
CA SER A 19 9.67 6.05 6.87
C SER A 19 9.04 6.92 5.77
N PHE A 20 7.78 6.63 5.44
CA PHE A 20 6.95 7.49 4.61
C PHE A 20 5.47 7.39 5.05
N ALA A 21 4.66 8.30 4.51
CA ALA A 21 3.24 8.36 4.77
C ALA A 21 2.47 8.53 3.45
N TRP A 22 1.33 7.86 3.35
CA TRP A 22 0.35 8.04 2.28
C TRP A 22 -0.93 8.64 2.85
N ASP A 23 -1.56 9.51 2.07
CA ASP A 23 -2.90 10.02 2.38
C ASP A 23 -3.92 8.86 2.33
N TRP A 24 -4.55 8.60 3.47
CA TRP A 24 -5.39 7.42 3.69
C TRP A 24 -6.64 7.77 4.51
N PRO A 25 -7.71 8.27 3.87
CA PRO A 25 -8.90 8.82 4.55
C PRO A 25 -9.82 7.76 5.17
N PHE A 26 -9.32 6.54 5.36
CA PHE A 26 -10.08 5.40 5.87
C PHE A 26 -9.74 5.03 7.31
N CYS A 27 -8.77 5.71 7.92
CA CYS A 27 -8.44 5.66 9.34
C CYS A 27 -8.59 7.04 9.98
N ASP A 28 -8.61 7.08 11.32
CA ASP A 28 -8.77 8.33 12.10
C ASP A 28 -7.70 9.37 11.80
N ASP A 29 -6.45 8.91 11.69
CA ASP A 29 -5.30 9.78 11.45
C ASP A 29 -5.23 10.28 10.00
N GLY A 30 -6.10 9.77 9.10
CA GLY A 30 -6.07 10.09 7.67
C GLY A 30 -4.79 9.66 6.97
N ILE A 31 -3.94 8.83 7.60
CA ILE A 31 -2.59 8.51 7.15
C ILE A 31 -2.34 7.01 7.21
N ALA A 32 -1.76 6.47 6.14
CA ALA A 32 -1.17 5.14 6.10
C ALA A 32 0.35 5.27 6.20
N ARG A 33 0.95 4.62 7.20
CA ARG A 33 2.39 4.65 7.43
C ARG A 33 3.07 3.48 6.75
N GLY A 34 4.23 3.73 6.19
CA GLY A 34 5.06 2.69 5.60
C GLY A 34 6.54 2.94 5.80
N MET A 35 7.31 1.96 5.36
CA MET A 35 8.76 1.93 5.52
C MET A 35 9.42 1.33 4.28
N TYR A 36 10.52 1.95 3.90
CA TYR A 36 11.50 1.41 2.98
C TYR A 36 12.58 0.73 3.82
N THR A 37 12.82 -0.56 3.57
CA THR A 37 13.93 -1.33 4.17
C THR A 37 14.88 -1.80 3.08
N GLU A 38 16.01 -2.38 3.50
CA GLU A 38 16.97 -2.99 2.58
C GLU A 38 16.39 -4.14 1.77
N GLU A 39 15.36 -4.81 2.29
CA GLU A 39 14.79 -6.01 1.70
C GLU A 39 13.46 -5.73 0.99
N LYS A 40 12.64 -4.85 1.55
CA LYS A 40 11.28 -4.63 1.07
C LYS A 40 10.78 -3.22 1.38
N PHE A 41 9.84 -2.80 0.56
CA PHE A 41 8.92 -1.73 0.89
C PHE A 41 7.71 -2.37 1.58
N PHE A 42 7.16 -1.71 2.59
CA PHE A 42 5.83 -2.06 3.07
C PHE A 42 5.04 -0.83 3.54
N VAL A 43 3.73 -0.91 3.46
CA VAL A 43 2.78 0.09 3.95
C VAL A 43 1.63 -0.59 4.67
N CYS A 44 1.25 -0.05 5.82
CA CYS A 44 0.08 -0.48 6.56
C CYS A 44 -1.09 0.45 6.20
N LEU A 45 -2.19 -0.15 5.74
CA LEU A 45 -3.42 0.53 5.35
C LEU A 45 -4.51 0.24 6.41
N PRO A 46 -4.55 1.03 7.50
CA PRO A 46 -5.51 0.82 8.58
C PRO A 46 -6.92 1.23 8.17
N PHE A 47 -7.93 0.62 8.77
CA PHE A 47 -9.33 1.00 8.61
C PHE A 47 -9.95 1.38 9.94
N HIS A 48 -10.83 2.37 9.92
CA HIS A 48 -11.60 2.80 11.08
C HIS A 48 -12.56 1.69 11.50
N GLY A 49 -12.52 1.33 12.79
CA GLY A 49 -13.35 0.25 13.33
C GLY A 49 -12.93 -1.14 12.84
N GLY A 50 -11.62 -1.38 12.82
CA GLY A 50 -10.99 -2.68 12.53
C GLY A 50 -11.79 -3.87 13.03
N THR A 51 -11.64 -4.98 12.31
CA THR A 51 -12.49 -6.15 12.41
C THR A 51 -12.21 -7.01 13.64
N GLY A 52 -12.42 -6.46 14.83
CA GLY A 52 -12.48 -7.25 16.07
C GLY A 52 -13.81 -7.99 16.19
N GLU A 53 -13.84 -9.02 17.04
CA GLU A 53 -15.09 -9.58 17.54
C GLU A 53 -15.91 -8.46 18.21
N LYS A 54 -17.04 -8.12 17.59
CA LYS A 54 -18.09 -7.34 18.26
C LYS A 54 -19.37 -8.15 18.16
N SER A 55 -19.89 -8.55 19.33
CA SER A 55 -21.14 -9.31 19.44
C SER A 55 -21.14 -10.64 18.67
N GLY A 56 -20.05 -11.42 18.75
CA GLY A 56 -20.00 -12.80 18.22
C GLY A 56 -19.96 -12.93 16.69
N THR A 57 -19.75 -11.84 15.95
CA THR A 57 -19.54 -11.88 14.49
C THR A 57 -18.08 -11.55 14.18
N THR A 58 -17.37 -12.48 13.53
CA THR A 58 -16.06 -12.21 12.95
C THR A 58 -16.24 -11.28 11.77
N ARG A 59 -15.99 -10.00 12.01
CA ARG A 59 -15.59 -9.09 10.97
C ARG A 59 -14.21 -9.60 10.54
N LYS A 60 -14.00 -9.98 9.28
CA LYS A 60 -12.66 -10.30 8.75
C LYS A 60 -12.58 -9.85 7.30
N PHE A 61 -11.40 -9.43 6.91
CA PHE A 61 -11.07 -9.18 5.52
C PHE A 61 -10.93 -10.51 4.79
N GLU A 62 -11.91 -10.85 3.97
CA GLU A 62 -11.85 -12.05 3.13
C GLU A 62 -11.32 -11.68 1.74
N LYS A 63 -10.34 -12.43 1.24
CA LYS A 63 -9.87 -12.34 -0.15
C LYS A 63 -10.95 -12.97 -1.03
N ILE A 64 -11.73 -12.14 -1.73
CA ILE A 64 -12.88 -12.57 -2.53
C ILE A 64 -12.43 -13.13 -3.88
N SER A 65 -11.41 -12.51 -4.49
CA SER A 65 -10.93 -12.91 -5.80
C SER A 65 -9.49 -12.48 -6.04
N GLU A 66 -8.80 -13.27 -6.84
CA GLU A 66 -7.46 -12.99 -7.34
C GLU A 66 -7.49 -13.05 -8.86
N SER A 67 -7.33 -11.89 -9.49
CA SER A 67 -6.89 -11.78 -10.87
C SER A 67 -5.41 -11.42 -10.87
N ASN A 68 -4.69 -11.76 -11.95
CA ASN A 68 -3.26 -11.50 -12.15
C ASN A 68 -2.84 -10.04 -11.89
N PHE A 69 -3.80 -9.12 -11.85
CA PHE A 69 -3.59 -7.69 -11.69
C PHE A 69 -4.60 -7.01 -10.75
N SER A 70 -5.53 -7.74 -10.11
CA SER A 70 -6.54 -7.14 -9.23
C SER A 70 -6.98 -8.10 -8.15
N TRP A 71 -6.91 -7.69 -6.88
CA TRP A 71 -7.39 -8.51 -5.76
C TRP A 71 -8.48 -7.77 -5.01
N THR A 72 -9.60 -8.45 -4.72
CA THR A 72 -10.72 -7.85 -4.01
C THR A 72 -10.78 -8.38 -2.57
N ILE A 73 -10.84 -7.47 -1.60
CA ILE A 73 -10.94 -7.80 -0.18
C ILE A 73 -12.23 -7.17 0.39
N GLY A 74 -13.14 -7.98 0.94
CA GLY A 74 -14.45 -7.55 1.44
C GLY A 74 -14.53 -7.42 2.97
N LEU A 75 -15.38 -6.52 3.48
CA LEU A 75 -15.71 -6.40 4.91
C LEU A 75 -17.21 -6.33 5.20
N SER A 76 -17.59 -6.92 6.33
CA SER A 76 -18.94 -7.07 6.84
C SER A 76 -19.38 -6.03 7.90
N ASN A 77 -20.69 -6.09 8.13
CA ASN A 77 -21.63 -5.18 8.77
C ASN A 77 -21.20 -4.52 10.11
N SER A 78 -21.38 -3.21 10.24
CA SER A 78 -21.37 -2.53 11.54
C SER A 78 -22.67 -2.82 12.27
N SER A 79 -22.70 -3.89 13.06
CA SER A 79 -23.74 -4.11 14.08
C SER A 79 -23.62 -3.07 15.20
N ASN A 80 -24.10 -1.85 14.93
CA ASN A 80 -24.74 -1.01 15.93
C ASN A 80 -26.17 -0.83 15.43
N GLU A 81 -27.16 -1.23 16.24
CA GLU A 81 -28.59 -1.29 15.91
C GLU A 81 -29.23 0.07 15.47
N PHE A 82 -28.44 1.15 15.45
CA PHE A 82 -28.84 2.50 15.06
C PHE A 82 -28.09 3.09 13.86
N SER A 83 -27.13 2.36 13.26
CA SER A 83 -26.32 2.85 12.14
C SER A 83 -26.10 1.72 11.14
N GLY A 84 -26.75 1.81 9.98
CA GLY A 84 -26.85 0.76 8.98
C GLY A 84 -25.54 0.11 8.53
N ALA A 85 -25.70 -1.04 7.88
CA ALA A 85 -24.60 -1.88 7.43
C ALA A 85 -23.67 -1.14 6.47
N SER A 86 -22.38 -1.10 6.81
CA SER A 86 -21.30 -0.63 5.93
C SER A 86 -20.52 -1.83 5.40
N PHE A 87 -20.50 -2.02 4.08
CA PHE A 87 -19.66 -3.01 3.42
C PHE A 87 -18.47 -2.30 2.78
N TRP A 88 -17.25 -2.72 3.11
CA TRP A 88 -16.05 -2.20 2.45
C TRP A 88 -15.55 -3.18 1.41
N ARG A 89 -15.07 -2.65 0.29
CA ARG A 89 -14.39 -3.42 -0.74
C ARG A 89 -13.14 -2.68 -1.15
N MET A 90 -12.00 -3.36 -1.05
CA MET A 90 -10.72 -2.87 -1.53
C MET A 90 -10.27 -3.68 -2.74
N GLU A 91 -9.93 -3.00 -3.82
CA GLU A 91 -9.31 -3.56 -5.02
C GLU A 91 -7.87 -3.04 -5.13
N ILE A 92 -6.92 -3.95 -5.32
CA ILE A 92 -5.49 -3.66 -5.43
C ILE A 92 -5.05 -3.97 -6.85
N GLU A 93 -4.74 -2.96 -7.65
CA GLU A 93 -4.33 -3.10 -9.06
C GLU A 93 -2.84 -2.80 -9.27
N THR A 94 -2.14 -3.69 -9.99
CA THR A 94 -0.71 -3.50 -10.32
C THR A 94 -0.50 -3.08 -11.77
N LEU A 95 0.11 -1.90 -11.95
CA LEU A 95 0.48 -1.35 -13.25
C LEU A 95 1.98 -1.58 -13.49
N ARG A 96 2.30 -2.78 -13.97
CA ARG A 96 3.69 -3.30 -14.04
C ARG A 96 4.63 -2.42 -14.86
N SER A 97 4.18 -1.93 -16.02
CA SER A 97 4.99 -1.08 -16.91
C SER A 97 5.39 0.25 -16.27
N LEU A 98 4.65 0.72 -15.27
CA LEU A 98 4.88 2.01 -14.60
C LEU A 98 5.47 1.87 -13.19
N ASN A 99 5.65 0.63 -12.69
CA ASN A 99 5.97 0.35 -11.30
C ASN A 99 4.99 1.02 -10.32
N MET A 100 3.69 0.96 -10.63
CA MET A 100 2.64 1.64 -9.89
C MET A 100 1.62 0.67 -9.30
N LEU A 101 1.04 1.10 -8.18
CA LEU A 101 -0.02 0.45 -7.44
C LEU A 101 -1.25 1.36 -7.43
N ALA A 102 -2.39 0.88 -7.89
CA ALA A 102 -3.66 1.56 -7.73
C ALA A 102 -4.50 0.87 -6.65
N LEU A 103 -4.91 1.64 -5.64
CA LEU A 103 -5.78 1.21 -4.56
C LEU A 103 -7.15 1.82 -4.79
N ILE A 104 -8.15 0.97 -4.97
CA ILE A 104 -9.53 1.39 -5.13
C ILE A 104 -10.29 0.89 -3.91
N VAL A 105 -10.78 1.81 -3.09
CA VAL A 105 -11.55 1.48 -1.90
C VAL A 105 -12.97 1.98 -2.12
N SER A 106 -13.94 1.11 -1.88
CA SER A 106 -15.35 1.40 -1.99
C SER A 106 -16.08 1.03 -0.70
N ARG A 107 -17.06 1.86 -0.33
CA ARG A 107 -17.93 1.67 0.82
C ARG A 107 -19.37 1.76 0.39
N ASP A 108 -20.15 0.72 0.64
CA ASP A 108 -21.61 0.82 0.60
C ASP A 108 -22.07 1.50 1.89
N ILE A 109 -22.73 2.65 1.72
CA ILE A 109 -23.32 3.38 2.83
C ILE A 109 -24.83 3.19 2.72
N SER A 110 -25.41 2.45 3.67
CA SER A 110 -26.85 2.41 3.88
C SER A 110 -27.18 3.22 5.15
N TYR A 111 -27.71 4.43 4.96
CA TYR A 111 -28.47 5.13 5.98
C TYR A 111 -29.89 5.21 5.46
N GLU A 112 -30.87 4.71 6.23
CA GLU A 112 -32.32 4.71 5.98
C GLU A 112 -32.75 5.46 4.70
N GLY A 113 -32.54 4.84 3.53
CA GLY A 113 -32.51 5.53 2.25
C GLY A 113 -31.73 4.77 1.16
N PRO A 114 -31.63 5.32 -0.06
CA PRO A 114 -30.99 4.64 -1.18
C PRO A 114 -29.51 4.37 -0.90
N LYS A 115 -29.06 3.15 -1.19
CA LYS A 115 -27.65 2.74 -1.02
C LYS A 115 -26.74 3.68 -1.82
N ARG A 116 -25.82 4.36 -1.13
CA ARG A 116 -24.85 5.25 -1.77
C ARG A 116 -23.46 4.61 -1.71
N LEU A 117 -22.89 4.34 -2.87
CA LEU A 117 -21.52 3.86 -3.01
C LEU A 117 -20.55 5.04 -2.95
N LYS A 118 -19.66 5.07 -1.95
CA LYS A 118 -18.51 5.98 -1.94
C LYS A 118 -17.29 5.23 -2.43
N ARG A 119 -16.68 5.67 -3.54
CA ARG A 119 -15.47 5.06 -4.13
C ARG A 119 -14.33 6.08 -4.15
N VAL A 120 -13.14 5.67 -3.74
CA VAL A 120 -11.90 6.45 -3.83
C VAL A 120 -10.88 5.60 -4.57
N ARG A 121 -10.14 6.24 -5.49
CA ARG A 121 -9.00 5.63 -6.17
C ARG A 121 -7.75 6.44 -5.82
N LYS A 122 -6.73 5.75 -5.30
CA LYS A 122 -5.40 6.30 -5.02
C LYS A 122 -4.38 5.55 -5.85
N VAL A 123 -3.42 6.25 -6.42
CA VAL A 123 -2.36 5.65 -7.23
C VAL A 123 -1.02 6.04 -6.65
N TYR A 124 -0.17 5.05 -6.40
CA TYR A 124 1.13 5.21 -5.78
C TYR A 124 2.20 4.62 -6.68
N ARG A 125 3.25 5.38 -6.94
CA ARG A 125 4.44 4.88 -7.67
C ARG A 125 5.43 4.34 -6.66
N LEU A 126 5.83 3.08 -6.81
CA LEU A 126 6.89 2.51 -6.00
C LEU A 126 8.24 3.07 -6.48
N PRO A 127 9.17 3.41 -5.57
CA PRO A 127 10.54 3.74 -5.95
C PRO A 127 11.15 2.65 -6.84
N GLN A 128 12.02 3.05 -7.77
CA GLN A 128 12.52 2.16 -8.82
C GLN A 128 13.25 0.91 -8.29
N MET A 129 13.85 0.96 -7.09
CA MET A 129 14.49 -0.21 -6.50
C MET A 129 13.53 -1.27 -5.98
N TYR A 130 12.22 -1.00 -5.87
CA TYR A 130 11.24 -1.99 -5.45
C TYR A 130 10.50 -2.54 -6.66
N ASP A 131 10.17 -3.82 -6.61
CA ASP A 131 9.52 -4.52 -7.72
C ASP A 131 8.04 -4.71 -7.45
N ILE A 132 7.19 -3.95 -8.16
CA ILE A 132 5.74 -4.11 -8.06
C ILE A 132 5.26 -5.51 -8.44
N THR A 133 6.01 -6.29 -9.22
CA THR A 133 5.61 -7.66 -9.59
C THR A 133 5.70 -8.64 -8.43
N THR A 134 6.45 -8.27 -7.38
CA THR A 134 6.60 -9.06 -6.15
C THR A 134 5.61 -8.64 -5.06
N LEU A 135 4.63 -7.80 -5.40
CA LEU A 135 3.65 -7.29 -4.45
C LEU A 135 2.95 -8.46 -3.74
N ARG A 136 2.83 -8.34 -2.42
CA ARG A 136 2.04 -9.23 -1.57
C ARG A 136 1.17 -8.37 -0.65
N SER A 137 0.03 -8.92 -0.27
CA SER A 137 -0.81 -8.32 0.78
C SER A 137 -1.08 -9.33 1.88
N THR A 138 -1.01 -8.85 3.11
CA THR A 138 -1.46 -9.58 4.29
C THR A 138 -2.63 -8.83 4.89
N SER A 139 -3.75 -9.53 5.05
CA SER A 139 -4.96 -8.98 5.65
C SER A 139 -4.95 -9.25 7.15
N TYR A 140 -5.06 -8.20 7.94
CA TYR A 140 -5.29 -8.24 9.38
C TYR A 140 -6.67 -7.74 9.67
N ASP A 141 -7.13 -7.96 10.90
CA ASP A 141 -8.44 -7.52 11.30
C ASP A 141 -8.61 -5.99 11.12
N TRP A 142 -7.60 -5.21 11.46
CA TRP A 142 -7.67 -3.75 11.49
C TRP A 142 -6.97 -3.06 10.32
N ALA A 143 -6.27 -3.80 9.46
CA ALA A 143 -5.48 -3.23 8.39
C ALA A 143 -5.19 -4.23 7.26
N ILE A 144 -4.86 -3.69 6.09
CA ILE A 144 -4.19 -4.44 5.03
C ILE A 144 -2.75 -3.96 4.95
N VAL A 145 -1.80 -4.89 5.07
CA VAL A 145 -0.38 -4.58 4.85
C VAL A 145 -0.03 -4.98 3.44
N ILE A 146 0.55 -4.05 2.69
CA ILE A 146 1.07 -4.30 1.35
C ILE A 146 2.59 -4.25 1.41
N GLU A 147 3.24 -5.22 0.80
CA GLU A 147 4.70 -5.30 0.73
C GLU A 147 5.20 -5.64 -0.67
N ALA A 148 6.37 -5.14 -1.04
CA ALA A 148 7.04 -5.45 -2.30
C ALA A 148 8.54 -5.58 -2.07
N LEU A 149 9.17 -6.59 -2.67
CA LEU A 149 10.58 -6.87 -2.52
C LEU A 149 11.44 -5.85 -3.26
N ARG A 150 12.65 -5.64 -2.74
CA ARG A 150 13.68 -4.86 -3.42
C ARG A 150 14.21 -5.66 -4.62
N ARG A 151 14.30 -4.99 -5.77
CA ARG A 151 14.95 -5.45 -6.98
C ARG A 151 16.42 -5.73 -6.70
N ARG A 152 16.90 -6.81 -7.31
CA ARG A 152 18.32 -7.14 -7.39
C ARG A 152 18.81 -6.83 -8.79
N ASP A 153 19.99 -6.26 -8.88
CA ASP A 153 20.70 -6.09 -10.15
C ASP A 153 20.95 -7.47 -10.75
N VAL A 154 20.48 -7.67 -11.99
CA VAL A 154 20.60 -8.96 -12.70
C VAL A 154 22.07 -9.37 -12.90
N ARG A 155 22.97 -8.40 -13.06
CA ARG A 155 24.39 -8.64 -13.33
C ARG A 155 25.19 -8.92 -12.06
N THR A 156 24.86 -8.24 -10.97
CA THR A 156 25.65 -8.32 -9.73
C THR A 156 24.95 -9.06 -8.60
N ASN A 157 23.67 -9.39 -8.76
CA ASN A 157 22.75 -9.92 -7.74
C ASN A 157 22.70 -9.08 -6.45
N LYS A 158 23.19 -7.83 -6.49
CA LYS A 158 23.17 -6.90 -5.37
C LYS A 158 21.88 -6.08 -5.39
N PRO A 159 21.36 -5.65 -4.23
CA PRO A 159 20.20 -4.76 -4.17
C PRO A 159 20.44 -3.43 -4.90
N ILE A 160 19.45 -2.95 -5.67
CA ILE A 160 19.55 -1.67 -6.40
C ILE A 160 19.45 -0.49 -5.42
N ALA A 161 20.36 0.49 -5.52
CA ALA A 161 20.40 1.66 -4.64
C ALA A 161 19.22 2.64 -4.82
N LEU A 162 18.86 3.38 -3.77
CA LEU A 162 17.82 4.41 -3.74
C LEU A 162 18.35 5.71 -4.33
N LYS A 163 18.19 5.85 -5.65
CA LYS A 163 18.36 7.15 -6.29
C LYS A 163 17.15 8.02 -5.98
N ARG A 164 17.37 9.18 -5.34
CA ARG A 164 16.37 10.25 -5.32
C ARG A 164 16.11 10.71 -6.76
N ALA A 165 14.88 11.14 -7.03
CA ALA A 165 14.66 11.94 -8.22
C ALA A 165 15.39 13.27 -7.98
N ASP A 166 16.39 13.58 -8.80
CA ASP A 166 17.06 14.87 -8.75
C ASP A 166 16.01 15.95 -9.00
N THR A 167 15.66 16.69 -7.95
CA THR A 167 15.07 18.01 -8.12
C THR A 167 16.21 18.88 -8.63
N LEU A 168 16.28 19.07 -9.94
CA LEU A 168 17.08 20.14 -10.54
C LEU A 168 16.61 21.45 -9.89
N ALA A 169 17.48 22.02 -9.06
CA ALA A 169 17.37 23.39 -8.58
C ALA A 169 18.05 24.34 -9.58
#